data_AF-A0A2T4IIY9-F1
#
_entry.id   AF-A0A2T4IIY9-F1
#
_cell.length_a   1.000
_cell.length_b   1.000
_cell.length_c   1.000
_cell.angle_alpha   90.00
_cell.angle_beta   90.00
_cell.angle_gamma   90.00
#
_symmetry.space_group_name_H-M   'P 1'
#
loop_
_entity.id
_entity.type
_entity.pdbx_description
1 polymer ?
#
loop_
_entity_poly.entity_id
_entity_poly.type
_entity_poly.pdbx_seq_one_letter_code
_entity_poly.pdbx_strand_id
1 'polypeptide(L)'
;MCEGAFSMGLAASCRRLGNGARVEWRQGLPSHWRDQVIAALDFDIHRDPELAAERIFGRDEDGEPCYYAHRWTLSAPCSDDDEEFYMVATAGESVTAWRLRDGRWLVCRVVLGNERCTPPQPFYLFSERMPR
;
A
#
# COMPACT_ATOMS: atom_id res chain seq x y z
N MET A 1 46.11 -27.19 0.71
CA MET A 1 44.94 -28.01 0.34
C MET A 1 43.77 -27.48 1.15
N CYS A 2 42.75 -26.99 0.42
CA CYS A 2 41.36 -26.71 0.83
C CYS A 2 41.16 -25.60 1.89
N GLU A 3 40.78 -24.35 1.55
CA GLU A 3 39.53 -23.82 0.94
C GLU A 3 38.41 -23.52 1.94
N GLY A 4 37.83 -22.32 1.78
CA GLY A 4 36.47 -21.93 2.20
C GLY A 4 36.32 -21.48 3.66
N ALA A 5 35.57 -20.44 4.01
CA ALA A 5 34.66 -19.62 3.23
C ALA A 5 34.41 -18.29 3.94
N PHE A 6 34.16 -17.28 3.11
CA PHE A 6 33.54 -16.00 3.43
C PHE A 6 32.37 -16.15 4.41
N SER A 7 32.39 -15.39 5.50
CA SER A 7 31.16 -15.02 6.21
C SER A 7 31.05 -13.49 6.14
N MET A 8 30.55 -13.03 5.00
CA MET A 8 30.08 -11.67 4.82
C MET A 8 28.79 -11.58 5.63
N GLY A 9 28.87 -11.04 6.84
CA GLY A 9 27.69 -10.56 7.53
C GLY A 9 27.06 -9.48 6.66
N LEU A 10 25.96 -9.81 5.98
CA LEU A 10 25.14 -8.82 5.29
C LEU A 10 24.54 -7.91 6.36
N ALA A 11 25.22 -6.78 6.56
CA ALA A 11 24.62 -5.60 7.14
C ALA A 11 23.33 -5.31 6.36
N ALA A 12 22.22 -5.18 7.08
CA ALA A 12 20.97 -4.66 6.56
C ALA A 12 21.26 -3.28 5.94
N SER A 13 21.44 -3.28 4.61
CA SER A 13 21.69 -2.06 3.87
C SER A 13 20.35 -1.37 3.68
N CYS A 14 19.96 -0.58 4.68
CA CYS A 14 18.94 0.45 4.52
C CYS A 14 19.43 1.43 3.45
N ARG A 15 19.09 1.18 2.18
CA ARG A 15 19.18 2.22 1.16
C ARG A 15 18.07 3.24 1.44
N ARG A 16 18.53 4.46 1.71
CA ARG A 16 17.75 5.62 2.14
C ARG A 16 17.00 6.19 0.93
N LEU A 17 15.67 6.11 0.94
CA LEU A 17 14.81 6.86 0.02
C LEU A 17 14.71 8.31 0.49
N GLY A 18 14.66 9.23 -0.47
CA GLY A 18 14.43 10.65 -0.22
C GLY A 18 13.18 10.89 0.61
N ASN A 19 13.32 11.76 1.61
CA ASN A 19 12.30 12.35 2.47
C ASN A 19 11.37 11.39 3.27
N GLY A 20 11.97 10.70 4.25
CA GLY A 20 11.49 10.68 5.65
C GLY A 20 10.19 9.97 6.04
N ALA A 21 9.29 9.63 5.11
CA ALA A 21 8.08 8.88 5.43
C ALA A 21 8.36 7.38 5.37
N ARG A 22 8.34 6.70 6.52
CA ARG A 22 8.40 5.24 6.59
C ARG A 22 7.07 4.68 6.05
N VAL A 23 7.12 3.90 4.98
CA VAL A 23 5.93 3.20 4.47
C VAL A 23 5.56 2.12 5.50
N GLU A 24 4.43 2.32 6.20
CA GLU A 24 3.87 1.33 7.12
C GLU A 24 3.16 0.21 6.34
N TRP A 25 3.92 -0.51 5.51
CA TRP A 25 3.37 -1.47 4.53
C TRP A 25 2.59 -2.63 5.17
N ARG A 26 2.75 -2.89 6.47
CA ARG A 26 1.99 -3.92 7.20
C ARG A 26 0.65 -3.41 7.76
N GLN A 27 0.33 -2.14 7.59
CA GLN A 27 -0.93 -1.56 8.06
C GLN A 27 -2.12 -2.28 7.39
N GLY A 28 -3.12 -2.68 8.18
CA GLY A 28 -4.29 -3.40 7.66
C GLY A 28 -4.03 -4.87 7.30
N LEU A 29 -2.83 -5.41 7.52
CA LEU A 29 -2.56 -6.84 7.33
C LEU A 29 -3.06 -7.66 8.54
N PRO A 30 -3.96 -8.63 8.36
CA PRO A 30 -4.43 -9.49 9.45
C PRO A 30 -3.28 -10.29 10.07
N SER A 31 -3.30 -10.47 11.38
CA SER A 31 -2.21 -11.11 12.13
C SER A 31 -1.84 -12.50 11.61
N HIS A 32 -2.83 -13.32 11.23
CA HIS A 32 -2.63 -14.68 10.72
C HIS A 32 -1.95 -14.77 9.35
N TRP A 33 -1.85 -13.65 8.61
CA TRP A 33 -1.12 -13.58 7.33
C TRP A 33 0.27 -12.95 7.46
N ARG A 34 0.64 -12.39 8.62
CA ARG A 34 1.91 -11.65 8.78
C ARG A 34 3.16 -12.47 8.50
N ASP A 35 3.15 -13.75 8.83
CA ASP A 35 4.26 -14.66 8.59
C ASP A 35 4.27 -15.27 7.18
N GLN A 36 3.17 -15.08 6.44
CA GLN A 36 2.98 -15.64 5.09
C GLN A 36 3.21 -14.61 3.98
N VAL A 37 3.27 -13.31 4.30
CA VAL A 37 3.62 -12.27 3.33
C VAL A 37 5.13 -12.19 3.11
N ILE A 38 5.52 -11.84 1.89
CA ILE A 38 6.90 -11.50 1.55
C ILE A 38 7.18 -10.08 2.05
N ALA A 39 8.36 -9.86 2.64
CA ALA A 39 8.72 -8.56 3.20
C ALA A 39 9.13 -7.58 2.10
N ALA A 40 8.46 -6.42 2.03
CA ALA A 40 8.89 -5.32 1.18
C ALA A 40 10.05 -4.57 1.84
N LEU A 41 11.16 -4.45 1.11
CA LEU A 41 12.41 -3.84 1.55
C LEU A 41 12.71 -2.52 0.83
N ASP A 42 12.28 -2.40 -0.42
CA ASP A 42 12.41 -1.21 -1.26
C ASP A 42 11.02 -0.68 -1.66
N PHE A 43 10.88 0.65 -1.77
CA PHE A 43 9.60 1.28 -2.08
C PHE A 43 9.75 2.37 -3.15
N ASP A 44 8.86 2.34 -4.13
CA ASP A 44 8.65 3.40 -5.10
C ASP A 44 7.30 4.08 -4.84
N ILE A 45 7.28 5.40 -4.72
CA ILE A 45 6.09 6.18 -4.36
C ILE A 45 5.82 7.20 -5.46
N HIS A 46 4.66 7.07 -6.09
CA HIS A 46 4.15 8.02 -7.08
C HIS A 46 2.96 8.77 -6.50
N ARG A 47 2.98 10.10 -6.58
CA ARG A 47 1.89 10.96 -6.10
C ARG A 47 1.41 11.86 -7.22
N ASP A 48 0.09 11.95 -7.34
CA ASP A 48 -0.60 12.88 -8.20
C ASP A 48 -1.43 13.82 -7.31
N PRO A 49 -0.89 15.00 -6.94
CA PRO A 49 -1.57 15.90 -6.02
C PRO A 49 -2.83 16.52 -6.63
N GLU A 50 -2.89 16.66 -7.97
CA GLU A 50 -4.05 17.21 -8.67
C GLU A 50 -5.26 16.26 -8.56
N LEU A 51 -5.01 14.95 -8.61
CA LEU A 51 -6.04 13.91 -8.47
C LEU A 51 -6.20 13.40 -7.04
N ALA A 52 -5.48 13.99 -6.06
CA ALA A 52 -5.38 13.48 -4.69
C ALA A 52 -5.12 11.95 -4.66
N ALA A 53 -4.21 11.49 -5.53
CA ALA A 53 -3.92 10.08 -5.75
C ALA A 53 -2.47 9.71 -5.40
N GLU A 54 -2.28 8.50 -4.92
CA GLU A 54 -0.98 7.93 -4.58
C GLU A 54 -0.93 6.48 -5.02
N ARG A 55 0.24 6.04 -5.50
CA ARG A 55 0.58 4.64 -5.77
C ARG A 55 1.92 4.32 -5.13
N ILE A 56 2.01 3.15 -4.51
CA ILE A 56 3.22 2.66 -3.85
C ILE A 56 3.49 1.25 -4.38
N PHE A 57 4.71 1.02 -4.82
CA PHE A 57 5.23 -0.30 -5.18
C PHE A 57 6.27 -0.71 -4.17
N GLY A 58 6.19 -1.93 -3.65
CA GLY A 58 7.22 -2.48 -2.79
C GLY A 58 7.84 -3.74 -3.39
N ARG A 59 9.16 -3.86 -3.24
CA ARG A 59 9.97 -4.95 -3.77
C ARG A 59 10.67 -5.71 -2.65
N ASP A 60 10.88 -7.01 -2.85
CA ASP A 60 11.61 -7.86 -1.91
C ASP A 60 13.13 -7.81 -2.13
N GLU A 61 13.86 -8.73 -1.50
CA GLU A 61 15.32 -8.82 -1.58
C GLU A 61 15.86 -9.13 -2.99
N ASP A 62 15.08 -9.84 -3.80
CA ASP A 62 15.41 -10.17 -5.19
C ASP A 62 14.97 -9.07 -6.16
N GLY A 63 14.30 -8.02 -5.66
CA GLY A 63 13.76 -6.92 -6.46
C GLY A 63 12.40 -7.25 -7.09
N GLU A 64 11.79 -8.37 -6.71
CA GLU A 64 10.49 -8.79 -7.23
C GLU A 64 9.35 -8.01 -6.54
N PRO A 65 8.26 -7.69 -7.26
CA PRO A 65 7.12 -7.01 -6.66
C PRO A 65 6.46 -7.91 -5.61
N CYS A 66 6.38 -7.40 -4.38
CA CYS A 66 5.79 -8.10 -3.25
C CYS A 66 4.75 -7.25 -2.49
N TYR A 67 4.68 -5.95 -2.78
CA TYR A 67 3.72 -5.04 -2.18
C TYR A 67 3.19 -4.04 -3.21
N TYR A 68 1.92 -3.73 -3.11
CA TYR A 68 1.28 -2.69 -3.91
C TYR A 68 0.26 -1.96 -3.06
N ALA A 69 0.21 -0.64 -3.17
CA ALA A 69 -0.89 0.12 -2.63
C ALA A 69 -1.26 1.26 -3.57
N HIS A 70 -2.54 1.58 -3.64
CA HIS A 70 -3.00 2.83 -4.21
C HIS A 70 -4.10 3.43 -3.37
N ARG A 71 -4.23 4.76 -3.45
CA ARG A 71 -5.36 5.49 -2.90
C ARG A 71 -5.68 6.66 -3.81
N TRP A 72 -6.96 6.96 -3.96
CA TRP A 72 -7.44 8.19 -4.58
C TRP A 72 -8.69 8.68 -3.86
N THR A 73 -8.92 9.98 -3.89
CA THR A 73 -10.11 10.61 -3.30
C THR A 73 -10.64 11.67 -4.27
N LEU A 74 -11.93 11.60 -4.57
CA LEU A 74 -12.64 12.65 -5.28
C LEU A 74 -13.40 13.50 -4.27
N SER A 75 -13.24 14.82 -4.39
CA SER A 75 -13.94 15.80 -3.59
C SER A 75 -14.82 16.67 -4.47
N ALA A 76 -16.01 17.01 -3.97
CA ALA A 76 -16.91 17.95 -4.63
C ALA A 76 -17.23 19.12 -3.69
N PRO A 77 -17.54 20.31 -4.23
CA PRO A 77 -18.04 21.41 -3.43
C PRO A 77 -19.41 21.03 -2.85
N CYS A 78 -19.57 21.25 -1.55
CA CYS A 78 -20.82 21.15 -0.81
C CYS A 78 -21.13 22.53 -0.23
N SER A 79 -22.42 22.89 -0.20
CA SER A 79 -22.93 24.06 0.49
C SER A 79 -24.10 23.60 1.34
N ASP A 80 -24.12 24.01 2.61
CA ASP A 80 -25.11 23.59 3.61
C ASP A 80 -25.94 24.78 4.12
N ASP A 81 -26.17 25.78 3.24
CA ASP A 81 -27.03 26.98 3.46
C ASP A 81 -26.30 28.29 3.89
N ASP A 82 -24.99 28.27 4.16
CA ASP A 82 -24.17 29.49 4.32
C ASP A 82 -23.14 29.63 3.18
N GLU A 83 -22.85 30.88 2.80
CA GLU A 83 -22.31 31.37 1.51
C GLU A 83 -20.92 30.85 1.08
N GLU A 84 -20.32 29.88 1.78
CA GLU A 84 -18.99 29.34 1.48
C GLU A 84 -19.03 27.85 1.09
N PHE A 85 -18.50 27.54 -0.10
CA PHE A 85 -18.35 26.16 -0.55
C PHE A 85 -17.17 25.49 0.17
N TYR A 86 -17.41 24.33 0.77
CA TYR A 86 -16.34 23.46 1.29
C TYR A 86 -16.23 22.18 0.47
N MET A 87 -15.02 21.65 0.36
CA MET A 87 -14.78 20.40 -0.37
C MET A 87 -15.08 19.21 0.53
N VAL A 88 -16.05 18.39 0.14
CA VAL A 88 -16.36 17.11 0.82
C VAL A 88 -15.89 15.95 -0.05
N ALA A 89 -15.27 14.93 0.55
CA ALA A 89 -14.95 13.69 -0.15
C ALA A 89 -16.26 12.99 -0.54
N THR A 90 -16.50 12.80 -1.84
CA THR A 90 -17.73 12.19 -2.37
C THR A 90 -17.52 10.76 -2.83
N ALA A 91 -16.29 10.41 -3.20
CA ALA A 91 -15.89 9.07 -3.58
C ALA A 91 -14.40 8.87 -3.30
N GLY A 92 -14.01 7.63 -3.16
CA GLY A 92 -12.60 7.29 -2.97
C GLY A 92 -12.40 5.81 -2.86
N GLU A 93 -11.14 5.40 -2.98
CA GLU A 93 -10.75 4.02 -2.81
C GLU A 93 -9.34 3.96 -2.25
N SER A 94 -9.11 2.94 -1.43
CA SER A 94 -7.77 2.48 -1.09
C SER A 94 -7.67 0.98 -1.36
N VAL A 95 -6.62 0.58 -2.06
CA VAL A 95 -6.25 -0.82 -2.23
C VAL A 95 -4.86 -1.01 -1.64
N THR A 96 -4.69 -2.11 -0.92
CA THR A 96 -3.38 -2.55 -0.42
C THR A 96 -3.27 -4.04 -0.67
N ALA A 97 -2.15 -4.47 -1.24
CA ALA A 97 -1.95 -5.85 -1.64
C ALA A 97 -0.56 -6.34 -1.24
N TRP A 98 -0.53 -7.56 -0.73
CA TRP A 98 0.68 -8.25 -0.30
C TRP A 98 0.82 -9.56 -1.04
N ARG A 99 2.00 -9.81 -1.58
CA ARG A 99 2.34 -11.12 -2.14
C ARG A 99 2.59 -12.10 -1.01
N LEU A 100 1.93 -13.24 -1.09
CA LEU A 100 2.10 -14.38 -0.19
C LEU A 100 3.25 -15.25 -0.68
N ARG A 101 3.82 -16.04 0.23
CA ARG A 101 4.87 -17.02 -0.07
C ARG A 101 4.42 -18.09 -1.09
N ASP A 102 3.12 -18.36 -1.19
CA ASP A 102 2.56 -19.28 -2.18
C ASP A 102 2.42 -18.67 -3.59
N GLY A 103 2.69 -17.37 -3.74
CA GLY A 103 2.63 -16.64 -5.01
C GLY A 103 1.35 -15.84 -5.24
N ARG A 104 0.26 -16.15 -4.53
CA ARG A 104 -0.98 -15.35 -4.56
C ARG A 104 -0.81 -14.00 -3.88
N TRP A 105 -1.74 -13.10 -4.14
CA TRP A 105 -1.84 -11.78 -3.54
C TRP A 105 -3.03 -11.73 -2.59
N LEU A 106 -2.78 -11.35 -1.34
CA LEU A 106 -3.83 -10.93 -0.42
C LEU A 106 -4.11 -9.45 -0.69
N VAL A 107 -5.32 -9.13 -1.11
CA VAL A 107 -5.73 -7.77 -1.47
C VAL A 107 -6.77 -7.30 -0.46
N CYS A 108 -6.48 -6.19 0.21
CA CYS A 108 -7.41 -5.42 1.01
C CYS A 108 -7.92 -4.25 0.18
N ARG A 109 -9.23 -4.07 0.13
CA ARG A 109 -9.87 -2.94 -0.57
C ARG A 109 -10.83 -2.24 0.37
N VAL A 110 -10.78 -0.91 0.35
CA VAL A 110 -11.66 -0.01 1.09
C VAL A 110 -12.24 0.96 0.09
N VAL A 111 -13.56 1.03 -0.01
CA VAL A 111 -14.25 1.98 -0.90
C VAL A 111 -14.97 3.00 -0.04
N LEU A 112 -14.68 4.28 -0.29
CA LEU A 112 -15.44 5.39 0.27
C LEU A 112 -16.68 5.59 -0.61
N GLY A 113 -17.85 5.21 -0.08
CA GLY A 113 -19.15 5.42 -0.72
C GLY A 113 -19.74 6.80 -0.40
N ASN A 114 -20.80 7.16 -1.12
CA ASN A 114 -21.55 8.41 -0.93
C ASN A 114 -22.51 8.37 0.29
N GLU A 115 -22.62 7.21 0.94
CA GLU A 115 -23.50 7.00 2.08
C GLU A 115 -22.88 7.63 3.33
N ARG A 116 -23.30 8.86 3.63
CA ARG A 116 -22.80 9.69 4.75
C ARG A 116 -22.85 9.00 6.13
N CYS A 117 -23.53 7.86 6.27
CA CYS A 117 -23.79 7.19 7.55
C CYS A 117 -23.06 5.86 7.76
N THR A 118 -22.31 5.33 6.77
CA THR A 118 -21.62 4.04 6.92
C THR A 118 -20.11 4.23 6.79
N PRO A 119 -19.30 3.90 7.83
CA PRO A 119 -17.86 3.97 7.70
C PRO A 119 -17.38 2.97 6.64
N PRO A 120 -16.38 3.31 5.82
CA PRO A 120 -15.81 2.41 4.83
C PRO A 120 -15.31 1.14 5.51
N GLN A 121 -15.77 -0.03 5.05
CA GLN A 121 -15.31 -1.31 5.59
C GLN A 121 -14.26 -1.94 4.68
N PRO A 122 -13.13 -2.42 5.23
CA PRO A 122 -12.17 -3.20 4.47
C PRO A 122 -12.73 -4.59 4.17
N PHE A 123 -12.51 -5.07 2.95
CA PHE A 123 -12.71 -6.46 2.59
C PHE A 123 -11.46 -7.04 1.96
N TYR A 124 -11.28 -8.35 2.16
CA TYR A 124 -10.09 -9.09 1.73
C TYR A 124 -10.46 -10.10 0.65
N LEU A 125 -9.60 -10.22 -0.35
CA LEU A 125 -9.72 -11.19 -1.44
C LEU A 125 -8.34 -11.71 -1.83
N PHE A 126 -8.32 -12.91 -2.42
CA PHE A 126 -7.11 -13.46 -3.03
C PHE A 126 -7.13 -13.17 -4.54
N SER A 127 -5.95 -12.87 -5.07
CA SER A 127 -5.73 -12.69 -6.50
C SER A 127 -4.48 -13.43 -6.94
N GLU A 128 -4.53 -14.10 -8.09
CA GLU A 128 -3.37 -14.76 -8.70
C GLU A 128 -2.36 -13.76 -9.28
N ARG A 129 -2.74 -12.48 -9.37
CA ARG A 129 -1.94 -11.42 -9.98
C ARG A 129 -1.95 -10.19 -9.09
N MET A 130 -0.87 -9.42 -9.23
CA MET A 130 -0.78 -8.09 -8.67
C MET A 130 -1.94 -7.22 -9.19
N PRO A 131 -2.68 -6.52 -8.31
CA PRO A 131 -3.71 -5.59 -8.72
C PRO A 131 -3.11 -4.41 -9.51
N ARG A 132 -3.93 -3.82 -10.38
CA ARG A 132 -3.55 -2.75 -11.33
C ARG A 132 -4.27 -1.46 -11.02
#